data_AF-A0A0F9QWQ0-F1
#
_entry.id   AF-A0A0F9QWQ0-F1
#
_cell.length_a   1.000
_cell.length_b   1.000
_cell.length_c   1.000
_cell.angle_alpha   90.00
_cell.angle_beta   90.00
_cell.angle_gamma   90.00
#
_symmetry.space_group_name_H-M   'P 1'
#
loop_
_entity.id
_entity.type
_entity.pdbx_description
1 polymer ?
#
loop_
_entity_poly.entity_id
_entity_poly.type
_entity_poly.pdbx_seq_one_letter_code
_entity_poly.pdbx_strand_id
1 'polypeptide(L)' 'MTDEQTADEEQPDLIAQFLSDADASAEDKRTLDGILHTSTTLVDPPILTRLRRLVLMLADWCYDEGYDDGEAGRQ' A
#
# COMPACT_ATOMS: atom_id res chain seq x y z
N MET A 1 0.94 6.68 -28.93
CA MET A 1 0.02 7.18 -27.90
C MET A 1 -0.58 5.94 -27.26
N THR A 2 -0.35 5.51 -26.03
CA THR A 2 0.58 5.85 -24.93
C THR A 2 0.12 4.88 -23.84
N ASP A 3 0.63 3.64 -23.85
CA ASP A 3 0.31 2.61 -22.84
C ASP A 3 1.36 2.57 -21.71
N GLU A 4 1.93 3.73 -21.39
CA GLU A 4 3.01 3.88 -20.40
C GLU A 4 2.60 4.82 -19.25
N GLN A 5 1.29 5.04 -19.07
CA GLN A 5 0.76 5.98 -18.06
C GLN A 5 -0.08 5.35 -16.94
N THR A 6 -0.41 4.06 -16.94
CA THR A 6 -1.31 3.50 -15.92
C THR A 6 -0.63 3.08 -14.60
N ALA A 7 0.65 2.71 -14.64
CA ALA A 7 1.33 2.19 -13.44
C ALA A 7 1.55 3.23 -12.31
N ASP A 8 1.54 4.53 -12.62
CA ASP A 8 1.75 5.59 -11.62
C ASP A 8 0.43 6.05 -10.96
N GLU A 9 -0.71 5.89 -11.66
CA GLU A 9 -2.04 6.26 -11.16
C GLU A 9 -2.73 5.14 -10.34
N GLU A 10 -2.36 3.86 -10.51
CA GLU A 10 -2.94 2.73 -9.75
C GLU A 10 -2.32 2.55 -8.35
N GLN A 11 -1.08 2.99 -8.14
CA GLN A 11 -0.39 2.86 -6.85
C GLN A 11 -0.99 3.67 -5.68
N PRO A 12 -1.43 4.93 -5.85
CA PRO A 12 -2.09 5.66 -4.76
C PRO A 12 -3.41 5.00 -4.34
N ASP A 13 -4.13 4.39 -5.29
CA ASP A 13 -5.42 3.72 -5.01
C ASP A 13 -5.26 2.45 -4.18
N LEU A 14 -4.19 1.66 -4.42
CA LEU A 14 -3.91 0.45 -3.63
C LEU A 14 -3.57 0.74 -2.17
N ILE A 15 -2.78 1.80 -1.90
CA ILE A 15 -2.47 2.21 -0.51
C ILE A 15 -3.74 2.69 0.19
N ALA A 16 -4.59 3.45 -0.50
CA ALA A 16 -5.84 3.95 0.06
C ALA A 16 -6.81 2.80 0.39
N GLN A 17 -6.91 1.80 -0.50
CA GLN A 17 -7.70 0.58 -0.26
C GLN A 17 -7.13 -0.22 0.91
N PHE A 18 -5.82 -0.45 0.95
CA PHE A 18 -5.13 -1.13 2.06
C PHE A 18 -5.40 -0.46 3.41
N LEU A 19 -5.30 0.87 3.47
CA LEU A 19 -5.61 1.62 4.69
C LEU A 19 -7.10 1.54 5.06
N SER A 20 -7.99 1.53 4.08
CA SER A 20 -9.44 1.35 4.32
C SER A 20 -9.72 0.01 5.00
N ASP A 21 -9.16 -1.07 4.46
CA ASP A 21 -9.47 -2.44 4.87
C ASP A 21 -8.67 -2.92 6.10
N ALA A 22 -7.52 -2.31 6.39
CA ALA A 22 -6.69 -2.69 7.53
C ALA A 22 -7.47 -2.63 8.85
N ASP A 23 -7.33 -3.65 9.70
CA ASP A 23 -7.89 -3.66 11.07
C ASP A 23 -6.97 -2.88 12.04
N ALA A 24 -6.69 -1.63 11.70
CA ALA A 24 -5.90 -0.69 12.49
C ALA A 24 -6.78 0.46 13.00
N SER A 25 -6.33 1.15 14.05
CA SER A 25 -7.08 2.31 14.55
C SER A 25 -7.13 3.43 13.52
N ALA A 26 -8.19 4.27 13.56
CA ALA A 26 -8.30 5.42 12.68
C ALA A 26 -7.14 6.42 12.85
N GLU A 27 -6.55 6.48 14.05
CA GLU A 27 -5.37 7.32 14.34
C GLU A 27 -4.11 6.75 13.68
N ASP A 28 -3.89 5.44 13.74
CA ASP A 28 -2.75 4.78 13.09
C ASP A 28 -2.83 4.91 11.56
N LYS A 29 -4.02 4.71 10.99
CA LYS A 29 -4.28 4.89 9.55
C LYS A 29 -3.93 6.30 9.09
N ARG A 30 -4.41 7.32 9.83
CA ARG A 30 -4.10 8.74 9.55
C ARG A 30 -2.62 9.05 9.72
N THR A 31 -1.96 8.44 10.71
CA THR A 31 -0.53 8.62 10.96
C THR A 31 0.29 8.08 9.80
N LEU A 32 -0.01 6.86 9.34
CA LEU A 32 0.68 6.24 8.20
C LEU A 32 0.42 7.03 6.91
N ASP A 33 -0.83 7.40 6.64
CA ASP A 33 -1.21 8.24 5.50
C ASP A 33 -0.45 9.58 5.51
N GLY A 34 -0.39 10.25 6.66
CA GLY A 34 0.34 11.49 6.85
C GLY A 34 1.84 11.33 6.60
N ILE A 35 2.46 10.24 7.04
CA ILE A 35 3.89 9.96 6.80
C ILE A 35 4.14 9.75 5.29
N LEU A 36 3.29 8.97 4.61
CA LEU A 36 3.45 8.65 3.19
C LEU A 36 3.25 9.87 2.27
N HIS A 37 2.41 10.82 2.68
CA HIS A 37 2.12 12.05 1.94
C HIS A 37 2.93 13.27 2.41
N THR A 38 3.67 13.18 3.52
CA THR A 38 4.52 14.26 3.98
C THR A 38 5.75 14.38 3.07
N SER A 39 5.73 15.42 2.23
CA SER A 39 6.95 15.89 1.57
C SER A 39 7.82 16.61 2.59
N THR A 40 8.79 15.89 3.14
CA THR A 40 10.08 16.42 3.60
C THR A 40 10.05 17.46 4.74
N THR A 41 10.54 17.03 5.91
CA THR A 41 11.28 17.86 6.90
C THR A 41 11.77 16.99 8.07
N LEU A 42 11.05 15.91 8.39
CA LEU A 42 11.34 15.04 9.54
C LEU A 42 11.90 13.66 9.16
N VAL A 43 11.66 13.21 7.93
CA VAL A 43 12.07 11.88 7.45
C VAL A 43 12.90 12.05 6.19
N ASP A 44 14.06 11.40 6.16
CA ASP A 44 14.95 11.41 5.00
C ASP A 44 14.19 10.94 3.75
N PRO A 45 14.25 11.66 2.61
CA PRO A 45 13.51 11.31 1.40
C PRO A 45 13.70 9.84 0.94
N PRO A 46 14.90 9.24 1.01
CA PRO A 46 15.09 7.83 0.69
C PRO A 46 14.33 6.87 1.61
N ILE A 47 14.11 7.23 2.88
CA ILE A 47 13.34 6.44 3.83
C ILE A 47 11.87 6.46 3.46
N LEU A 48 11.32 7.62 3.09
CA LEU A 48 9.93 7.75 2.63
C LEU A 48 9.67 6.90 1.38
N THR A 49 10.58 6.92 0.39
CA THR A 49 10.46 6.08 -0.80
C THR A 49 10.46 4.59 -0.46
N ARG A 50 11.33 4.16 0.47
CA ARG A 50 11.40 2.76 0.91
C ARG A 50 10.15 2.35 1.69
N LEU A 51 9.62 3.22 2.54
CA LEU A 51 8.40 2.97 3.31
C LEU A 51 7.20 2.86 2.38
N ARG A 52 7.04 3.77 1.42
CA ARG A 52 5.98 3.70 0.42
C ARG A 52 6.03 2.39 -0.38
N ARG A 53 7.24 1.97 -0.79
CA ARG A 53 7.43 0.67 -1.46
C ARG A 53 7.06 -0.52 -0.57
N LEU A 54 7.41 -0.47 0.71
CA LEU A 54 7.05 -1.53 1.66
C LEU A 54 5.53 -1.65 1.83
N VAL A 55 4.84 -0.52 2.00
CA VAL A 55 3.37 -0.48 2.11
C VAL A 55 2.72 -0.98 0.83
N LEU A 56 3.23 -0.62 -0.35
CA LEU A 56 2.76 -1.16 -1.62
C LEU A 56 2.93 -2.67 -1.72
N MET A 57 4.07 -3.24 -1.30
CA MET A 57 4.26 -4.69 -1.31
C MET A 57 3.32 -5.42 -0.34
N LEU A 58 2.98 -4.79 0.79
CA LEU A 58 2.00 -5.34 1.74
C LEU A 58 0.57 -5.26 1.18
N ALA A 59 0.22 -4.13 0.57
CA ALA A 59 -1.07 -3.95 -0.10
C ALA A 59 -1.24 -4.97 -1.24
N ASP A 60 -0.21 -5.11 -2.08
CA ASP A 60 -0.15 -6.09 -3.14
C ASP A 60 -0.33 -7.51 -2.58
N TRP A 61 0.38 -7.89 -1.51
CA TRP A 61 0.19 -9.21 -0.89
C TRP A 61 -1.23 -9.43 -0.33
N CYS A 62 -1.90 -8.38 0.17
CA CYS A 62 -3.28 -8.49 0.65
C CYS A 62 -4.32 -8.69 -0.48
N TYR A 63 -4.01 -8.24 -1.70
CA TYR A 63 -4.97 -8.22 -2.81
C TYR A 63 -4.53 -9.06 -4.02
N ASP A 64 -3.32 -9.61 -4.00
CA ASP A 64 -2.83 -10.56 -5.00
C ASP A 64 -3.64 -11.85 -4.86
N GLU A 65 -4.38 -12.17 -5.92
CA GLU A 65 -5.32 -13.30 -6.05
C GLU A 65 -4.65 -14.69 -5.83
N GLY A 66 -3.34 -14.72 -5.59
CA GLY A 66 -2.54 -15.92 -5.36
C GLY A 66 -2.31 -16.31 -3.89
N TYR A 67 -2.73 -15.52 -2.89
CA TYR A 67 -2.74 -16.02 -1.50
C TYR A 67 -3.96 -16.91 -1.31
N ASP A 68 -3.79 -18.18 -1.70
CA ASP A 68 -4.69 -19.28 -1.42
C ASP A 68 -4.95 -19.34 0.10
N ASP A 69 -6.09 -18.77 0.51
CA ASP A 69 -6.66 -18.83 1.86
C ASP A 69 -7.07 -20.28 2.21
N GLY A 70 -6.18 -21.25 2.07
CA GLY A 70 -6.35 -22.60 2.60
C GLY A 70 -7.59 -23.35 2.10
N GLU A 71 -7.98 -23.20 0.82
CA GLU A 71 -8.84 -24.20 0.15
C GLU A 71 -8.00 -25.41 -0.35
N ALA A 72 -6.71 -25.47 -0.01
CA ALA A 72 -5.89 -26.69 -0.05
C ALA A 72 -6.31 -27.68 1.07
N GLY A 73 -7.55 -28.18 1.07
CA GLY A 73 -7.95 -29.19 2.07
C GLY A 73 -9.38 -29.69 2.14
N ARG A 74 -10.30 -29.27 1.26
CA ARG A 74 -11.66 -29.84 1.21
C ARG A 74 -11.87 -30.63 -0.07
N GLN A 75 -11.33 -31.84 -0.11
CA GLN A 75 -11.80 -32.93 -0.97
C GLN A 75 -12.64 -33.90 -0.15
#